data_AF-A0A1S8TKC7-F1
#
_entry.id   AF-A0A1S8TKC7-F1
#
_cell.length_a   1.000
_cell.length_b   1.000
_cell.length_c   1.000
_cell.angle_alpha   90.00
_cell.angle_beta   90.00
_cell.angle_gamma   90.00
#
_symmetry.space_group_name_H-M   'P 1'
#
loop_
_entity.id
_entity.type
_entity.pdbx_description
1 polymer ?
#
loop_
_entity_poly.entity_id
_entity_poly.type
_entity_poly.pdbx_seq_one_letter_code
_entity_poly.pdbx_strand_id
1 'polypeptide(L)'
;MKRELRVLIGLMISCVMVISMFGCSNSKSTSGGIVTVRLNEVTRSVFYAPMYIAMSQGYFKENGIEIDLQTGQGADKTMQAVMSKSADIGFCGPEQTIYINNQGREDYPILFAQLTQKDGSFLVGRTKEDNFSWQNIKGKKIIGGRPGGVPEMAFEYAMKQNNINPKTDVDMVTNIDFAATAGAFECYIKKRLFRRMKVW
;
A
#
# COMPACT_ATOMS: atom_id res chain seq x y z
N MET A 1 -67.23 18.25 40.73
CA MET A 1 -66.49 17.04 40.27
C MET A 1 -65.99 17.12 38.82
N LYS A 2 -66.84 17.36 37.80
CA LYS A 2 -66.38 17.31 36.39
C LYS A 2 -65.44 18.46 35.96
N ARG A 3 -65.48 19.62 36.63
CA ARG A 3 -64.60 20.78 36.34
C ARG A 3 -63.20 20.60 36.92
N GLU A 4 -63.12 20.22 38.20
CA GLU A 4 -61.85 19.93 38.89
C GLU A 4 -61.09 18.77 38.23
N LEU A 5 -61.79 17.75 37.74
CA LEU A 5 -61.20 16.64 37.00
C LEU A 5 -60.59 17.08 35.66
N ARG A 6 -61.21 18.05 34.95
CA ARG A 6 -60.66 18.60 33.69
C ARG A 6 -59.43 19.47 33.94
N VAL A 7 -59.39 20.19 35.05
CA VAL A 7 -58.24 21.00 35.47
C VAL A 7 -57.05 20.10 35.85
N LEU A 8 -57.31 19.02 36.60
CA LEU A 8 -56.29 18.01 36.95
C LEU A 8 -55.72 17.27 35.73
N ILE A 9 -56.57 16.90 34.76
CA ILE A 9 -56.12 16.29 33.50
C ILE A 9 -55.29 17.27 32.67
N GLY A 10 -55.69 18.55 32.62
CA GLY A 10 -54.94 19.60 31.92
C GLY A 10 -53.55 19.84 32.54
N LEU A 11 -53.46 19.87 33.88
CA LEU A 11 -52.19 20.00 34.60
C LEU A 11 -51.27 18.78 34.40
N MET A 12 -51.83 17.57 34.34
CA MET A 12 -51.03 16.36 34.12
C MET A 12 -50.47 16.30 32.68
N ILE A 13 -51.26 16.70 31.67
CA ILE A 13 -50.81 16.77 30.27
C ILE A 13 -49.73 17.85 30.09
N SER A 14 -49.86 18.99 30.77
CA SER A 14 -48.85 20.05 30.76
C SER A 14 -47.53 19.60 31.40
N CYS A 15 -47.56 18.83 32.48
CA CYS A 15 -46.34 18.28 33.10
C CYS A 15 -45.63 17.25 32.20
N VAL A 16 -46.37 16.45 31.43
CA VAL A 16 -45.78 15.46 30.50
C VAL A 16 -45.10 16.14 29.29
N MET A 17 -45.59 17.30 28.85
CA MET A 17 -44.94 18.09 27.77
C MET A 17 -43.64 18.77 28.20
N VAL A 18 -43.47 19.12 29.48
CA VAL A 18 -42.25 19.79 29.95
C VAL A 18 -41.09 18.78 30.14
N ILE A 19 -41.41 17.53 30.47
CA ILE A 19 -40.40 16.46 30.63
C ILE A 19 -39.84 15.98 29.27
N SER A 20 -40.57 16.20 28.18
CA SER A 20 -40.14 15.79 26.82
C SER A 20 -39.13 16.74 26.17
N MET A 21 -38.80 17.90 26.79
CA MET A 21 -37.77 18.82 26.29
C MET A 21 -36.39 18.69 26.99
N PHE A 22 -36.23 17.75 27.93
CA PHE A 22 -34.93 17.44 28.55
C PHE A 22 -34.24 16.19 27.97
N GLY A 23 -34.80 15.59 26.92
CA GLY A 23 -34.20 14.47 26.18
C GLY A 23 -33.44 14.93 24.94
N CYS A 24 -32.13 14.65 24.90
CA CYS A 24 -31.18 14.93 23.82
C CYS A 24 -30.54 16.33 23.79
N SER A 25 -29.88 16.70 24.90
CA SER A 25 -28.54 17.26 24.76
C SER A 25 -27.63 16.17 24.16
N ASN A 26 -27.64 16.03 22.83
CA ASN A 26 -26.64 15.27 22.12
C ASN A 26 -25.36 16.12 22.11
N SER A 27 -24.81 16.36 23.30
CA SER A 27 -23.37 16.45 23.45
C SER A 27 -22.86 15.11 22.93
N LYS A 28 -22.50 15.08 21.64
CA LYS A 28 -21.48 14.15 21.16
C LYS A 28 -20.24 14.48 21.99
N SER A 29 -20.21 13.93 23.19
CA SER A 29 -19.00 13.46 23.79
C SER A 29 -18.40 12.56 22.71
N THR A 30 -17.40 13.10 22.01
CA THR A 30 -16.44 12.32 21.26
C THR A 30 -15.74 11.46 22.29
N SER A 31 -16.39 10.39 22.73
CA SER A 31 -15.74 9.27 23.37
C SER A 31 -14.62 8.87 22.42
N GLY A 32 -13.38 8.97 22.88
CA GLY A 32 -12.18 8.55 22.16
C GLY A 32 -12.25 7.06 21.83
N GLY A 33 -13.04 6.73 20.82
CA GLY A 33 -13.16 5.40 20.25
C GLY A 33 -12.03 5.17 19.28
N ILE A 34 -11.51 3.94 19.29
CA ILE A 34 -10.50 3.50 18.33
C ILE A 34 -11.11 3.57 16.92
N VAL A 35 -10.43 4.23 16.01
CA VAL A 35 -10.78 4.29 14.58
C VAL A 35 -10.01 3.20 13.85
N THR A 36 -10.74 2.28 13.21
CA THR A 36 -10.11 1.29 12.31
C THR A 36 -9.75 1.95 10.98
N VAL A 37 -8.49 1.83 10.57
CA VAL A 37 -7.97 2.30 9.29
C VAL A 37 -7.55 1.08 8.47
N ARG A 38 -8.21 0.88 7.32
CA ARG A 38 -7.89 -0.20 6.39
C ARG A 38 -6.70 0.22 5.53
N LEU A 39 -5.54 -0.33 5.82
CA LEU A 39 -4.31 -0.07 5.10
C LEU A 39 -4.02 -1.24 4.17
N ASN A 40 -3.91 -0.96 2.87
CA ASN A 40 -3.48 -1.93 1.88
C ASN A 40 -2.05 -1.59 1.44
N GLU A 41 -1.13 -2.54 1.54
CA GLU A 41 0.25 -2.35 1.07
C GLU A 41 0.56 -3.15 -0.19
N VAL A 42 1.61 -2.75 -0.89
CA VAL A 42 2.03 -3.41 -2.13
C VAL A 42 2.47 -4.86 -1.89
N THR A 43 3.31 -5.10 -0.87
CA THR A 43 3.92 -6.39 -0.58
C THR A 43 4.47 -6.45 0.84
N ARG A 44 4.48 -7.64 1.45
CA ARG A 44 5.11 -7.86 2.75
C ARG A 44 6.62 -7.86 2.61
N SER A 45 7.27 -6.80 3.07
CA SER A 45 8.71 -6.62 2.93
C SER A 45 9.32 -5.89 4.11
N VAL A 46 10.57 -6.23 4.45
CA VAL A 46 11.39 -5.50 5.43
C VAL A 46 11.53 -4.01 5.08
N PHE A 47 11.33 -3.65 3.82
CA PHE A 47 11.24 -2.26 3.36
C PHE A 47 10.21 -1.43 4.16
N TYR A 48 9.15 -2.07 4.65
CA TYR A 48 8.10 -1.44 5.46
C TYR A 48 8.26 -1.68 6.97
N ALA A 49 9.44 -2.12 7.43
CA ALA A 49 9.71 -2.39 8.83
C ALA A 49 9.34 -1.25 9.79
N PRO A 50 9.57 0.05 9.49
CA PRO A 50 9.17 1.12 10.40
C PRO A 50 7.66 1.13 10.71
N MET A 51 6.80 0.81 9.73
CA MET A 51 5.36 0.69 9.95
C MET A 51 5.03 -0.53 10.83
N TYR A 52 5.62 -1.70 10.56
CA TYR A 52 5.37 -2.90 11.37
C TYR A 52 5.85 -2.74 12.81
N ILE A 53 6.97 -2.03 13.01
CA ILE A 53 7.47 -1.68 14.34
C ILE A 53 6.45 -0.77 15.04
N ALA A 54 5.97 0.29 14.39
CA ALA A 54 4.96 1.17 14.98
C ALA A 54 3.66 0.44 15.36
N MET A 55 3.24 -0.54 14.55
CA MET A 55 2.10 -1.41 14.88
C MET A 55 2.39 -2.29 16.10
N SER A 56 3.56 -2.94 16.15
CA SER A 56 3.92 -3.86 17.24
C SER A 56 4.19 -3.16 18.56
N GLN A 57 4.74 -1.94 18.53
CA GLN A 57 4.96 -1.09 19.70
C GLN A 57 3.68 -0.40 20.19
N GLY A 58 2.57 -0.53 19.47
CA GLY A 58 1.28 0.04 19.90
C GLY A 58 1.09 1.52 19.62
N TYR A 59 2.01 2.18 18.91
CA TYR A 59 1.93 3.63 18.64
C TYR A 59 0.64 4.06 17.94
N PHE A 60 0.09 3.23 17.04
CA PHE A 60 -1.22 3.52 16.44
C PHE A 60 -2.34 3.47 17.48
N LYS A 61 -2.35 2.44 18.34
CA LYS A 61 -3.38 2.27 19.38
C LYS A 61 -3.34 3.38 20.42
N GLU A 62 -2.15 3.82 20.81
CA GLU A 62 -1.95 4.98 21.70
C GLU A 62 -2.54 6.26 21.13
N ASN A 63 -2.59 6.38 19.80
CA ASN A 63 -3.21 7.49 19.08
C ASN A 63 -4.66 7.20 18.65
N GLY A 64 -5.31 6.17 19.20
CA GLY A 64 -6.70 5.83 18.91
C GLY A 64 -6.93 5.24 17.51
N ILE A 65 -5.90 4.64 16.90
CA ILE A 65 -5.97 4.04 15.57
C ILE A 65 -5.73 2.53 15.66
N GLU A 66 -6.61 1.75 15.04
CA GLU A 66 -6.39 0.33 14.78
C GLU A 66 -6.12 0.12 13.28
N ILE A 67 -4.99 -0.48 12.94
CA ILE A 67 -4.65 -0.77 11.54
C ILE A 67 -5.20 -2.15 11.18
N ASP A 68 -6.15 -2.19 10.23
CA ASP A 68 -6.52 -3.42 9.51
C ASP A 68 -5.67 -3.51 8.24
N LEU A 69 -4.81 -4.53 8.19
CA LEU A 69 -3.70 -4.58 7.24
C LEU A 69 -3.88 -5.67 6.21
N GLN A 70 -3.93 -5.28 4.94
CA GLN A 70 -4.03 -6.18 3.80
C GLN A 70 -2.87 -6.00 2.82
N THR A 71 -2.58 -7.05 2.03
CA THR A 71 -1.54 -7.02 1.00
C THR A 71 -2.16 -7.09 -0.39
N GLY A 72 -1.98 -6.03 -1.18
CA GLY A 72 -2.57 -5.85 -2.50
C GLY A 72 -1.85 -6.56 -3.65
N GLN A 73 -0.63 -7.06 -3.46
CA GLN A 73 0.18 -7.75 -4.50
C GLN A 73 0.50 -6.84 -5.71
N GLY A 74 1.02 -5.64 -5.44
CA GLY A 74 1.39 -4.68 -6.48
C GLY A 74 0.74 -3.31 -6.31
N ALA A 75 1.42 -2.27 -6.77
CA ALA A 75 0.96 -0.87 -6.68
C ALA A 75 -0.41 -0.65 -7.33
N ASP A 76 -0.67 -1.29 -8.47
CA ASP A 76 -1.91 -1.11 -9.23
C ASP A 76 -3.11 -1.65 -8.45
N LYS A 77 -2.98 -2.86 -7.87
CA LYS A 77 -4.03 -3.49 -7.05
C LYS A 77 -4.24 -2.76 -5.72
N THR A 78 -3.15 -2.32 -5.07
CA THR A 78 -3.24 -1.47 -3.87
C THR A 78 -3.98 -0.17 -4.16
N MET A 79 -3.67 0.49 -5.29
CA MET A 79 -4.36 1.71 -5.67
C MET A 79 -5.83 1.46 -6.04
N GLN A 80 -6.13 0.36 -6.73
CA GLN A 80 -7.52 -0.06 -6.98
C GLN A 80 -8.31 -0.25 -5.68
N ALA A 81 -7.68 -0.78 -4.62
CA ALA A 81 -8.33 -0.94 -3.33
C ALA A 81 -8.73 0.41 -2.71
N VAL A 82 -7.85 1.43 -2.81
CA VAL A 82 -8.16 2.80 -2.37
C VAL A 82 -9.27 3.42 -3.21
N MET A 83 -9.17 3.35 -4.53
CA MET A 83 -10.16 3.93 -5.44
C MET A 83 -11.55 3.31 -5.29
N SER A 84 -11.61 1.99 -5.02
CA SER A 84 -12.86 1.28 -4.75
C SER A 84 -13.40 1.49 -3.33
N LYS A 85 -12.68 2.23 -2.47
CA LYS A 85 -12.98 2.44 -1.05
C LYS A 85 -12.98 1.13 -0.23
N SER A 86 -12.33 0.09 -0.74
CA SER A 86 -12.11 -1.15 0.02
C SER A 86 -10.91 -1.02 0.97
N ALA A 87 -9.99 -0.09 0.69
CA ALA A 87 -8.97 0.40 1.60
C ALA A 87 -9.10 1.92 1.81
N ASP A 88 -8.70 2.40 2.98
CA ASP A 88 -8.65 3.83 3.31
C ASP A 88 -7.29 4.43 2.92
N ILE A 89 -6.22 3.66 3.08
CA ILE A 89 -4.84 4.07 2.77
C ILE A 89 -4.17 3.02 1.89
N GLY A 90 -3.55 3.48 0.81
CA GLY A 90 -2.72 2.67 -0.08
C GLY A 90 -1.25 2.95 0.16
N PHE A 91 -0.52 1.93 0.62
CA PHE A 91 0.91 2.01 0.84
C PHE A 91 1.66 1.54 -0.41
N CYS A 92 1.73 2.42 -1.39
CA CYS A 92 2.32 2.17 -2.70
C CYS A 92 3.20 3.33 -3.17
N GLY A 93 3.86 3.15 -4.30
CA GLY A 93 4.68 4.21 -4.87
C GLY A 93 3.83 5.40 -5.36
N PRO A 94 4.39 6.63 -5.33
CA PRO A 94 3.67 7.85 -5.67
C PRO A 94 3.28 7.94 -7.15
N GLU A 95 3.86 7.11 -8.02
CA GLU A 95 3.57 7.10 -9.46
C GLU A 95 2.10 6.83 -9.76
N GLN A 96 1.42 6.04 -8.92
CA GLN A 96 0.01 5.71 -9.11
C GLN A 96 -0.88 6.95 -9.02
N THR A 97 -0.61 7.83 -8.05
CA THR A 97 -1.32 9.10 -7.91
C THR A 97 -1.11 9.98 -9.14
N ILE A 98 0.12 10.03 -9.69
CA ILE A 98 0.44 10.79 -10.89
C ILE A 98 -0.33 10.23 -12.10
N TYR A 99 -0.35 8.91 -12.29
CA TYR A 99 -1.04 8.27 -13.40
C TYR A 99 -2.54 8.51 -13.36
N ILE A 100 -3.16 8.43 -12.18
CA ILE A 100 -4.59 8.70 -12.01
C ILE A 100 -4.90 10.17 -12.26
N ASN A 101 -4.09 11.09 -11.75
CA ASN A 101 -4.27 12.51 -11.99
C ASN A 101 -4.17 12.84 -13.49
N ASN A 102 -3.24 12.22 -14.21
CA ASN A 102 -3.09 12.40 -15.65
C ASN A 102 -4.27 11.84 -16.47
N GLN A 103 -5.12 10.98 -15.90
CA GLN A 103 -6.34 10.51 -16.55
C GLN A 103 -7.50 11.52 -16.44
N GLY A 104 -7.31 12.65 -15.76
CA GLY A 104 -8.33 13.70 -15.61
C GLY A 104 -9.46 13.32 -14.66
N ARG A 105 -9.24 12.39 -13.73
CA ARG A 105 -10.21 12.04 -12.70
C ARG A 105 -10.32 13.16 -11.66
N GLU A 106 -11.53 13.46 -11.21
CA GLU A 106 -11.77 14.41 -10.13
C GLU A 106 -11.62 13.76 -8.74
N ASP A 107 -11.82 12.45 -8.64
CA ASP A 107 -11.75 11.65 -7.41
C ASP A 107 -10.38 10.98 -7.23
N TYR A 108 -9.30 11.77 -7.29
CA TYR A 108 -7.93 11.23 -7.23
C TYR A 108 -7.44 11.00 -5.79
N PRO A 109 -6.57 10.00 -5.58
CA PRO A 109 -5.96 9.73 -4.29
C PRO A 109 -4.95 10.83 -3.91
N ILE A 110 -4.84 11.14 -2.61
CA ILE A 110 -3.91 12.15 -2.11
C ILE A 110 -2.64 11.47 -1.59
N LEU A 111 -1.47 11.90 -2.08
CA LEU A 111 -0.18 11.55 -1.49
C LEU A 111 0.10 12.48 -0.32
N PHE A 112 0.08 11.97 0.91
CA PHE A 112 0.21 12.81 2.11
C PHE A 112 1.37 12.43 3.04
N ALA A 113 2.00 11.26 2.84
CA ALA A 113 3.06 10.78 3.71
C ALA A 113 4.11 9.97 2.94
N GLN A 114 5.35 10.05 3.41
CA GLN A 114 6.48 9.25 2.96
C GLN A 114 6.98 8.38 4.11
N LEU A 115 7.25 7.10 3.82
CA LEU A 115 7.83 6.17 4.80
C LEU A 115 9.33 5.97 4.60
N THR A 116 9.74 5.86 3.33
CA THR A 116 11.10 5.47 2.95
C THR A 116 11.67 6.50 1.99
N GLN A 117 12.93 6.91 2.23
CA GLN A 117 13.60 7.92 1.39
C GLN A 117 14.23 7.36 0.13
N LYS A 118 14.72 6.13 0.18
CA LYS A 118 15.48 5.49 -0.90
C LYS A 118 14.73 4.28 -1.44
N ASP A 119 15.02 3.90 -2.67
CA ASP A 119 14.60 2.62 -3.23
C ASP A 119 15.23 1.48 -2.41
N GLY A 120 14.42 0.50 -2.03
CA GLY A 120 14.84 -0.70 -1.31
C GLY A 120 15.23 -1.87 -2.22
N SER A 121 15.30 -1.63 -3.53
CA SER A 121 15.60 -2.67 -4.53
C SER A 121 17.09 -3.01 -4.59
N PHE A 122 17.38 -4.29 -4.84
CA PHE A 122 18.74 -4.80 -5.01
C PHE A 122 18.90 -5.42 -6.39
N LEU A 123 20.03 -5.15 -7.04
CA LEU A 123 20.47 -5.90 -8.22
C LEU A 123 21.26 -7.13 -7.75
N VAL A 124 20.72 -8.32 -7.97
CA VAL A 124 21.31 -9.57 -7.49
C VAL A 124 21.76 -10.44 -8.66
N GLY A 125 23.05 -10.78 -8.67
CA GLY A 125 23.63 -11.75 -9.59
C GLY A 125 23.54 -13.18 -9.05
N ARG A 126 23.46 -14.18 -9.95
CA ARG A 126 23.47 -15.61 -9.56
C ARG A 126 24.85 -16.12 -9.15
N THR A 127 25.89 -15.41 -9.57
CA THR A 127 27.29 -15.72 -9.27
C THR A 127 27.90 -14.50 -8.63
N LYS A 128 28.81 -14.74 -7.68
CA LYS A 128 29.61 -13.68 -7.10
C LYS A 128 30.39 -12.96 -8.21
N GLU A 129 30.46 -11.65 -8.11
CA GLU A 129 31.18 -10.78 -9.05
C GLU A 129 31.99 -9.78 -8.21
N ASP A 130 33.28 -10.08 -8.01
CA ASP A 130 34.12 -9.34 -7.04
C ASP A 130 34.37 -7.88 -7.47
N ASN A 131 34.37 -7.61 -8.77
CA ASN A 131 34.60 -6.27 -9.35
C ASN A 131 33.41 -5.88 -10.24
N PHE A 132 32.22 -5.80 -9.64
CA PHE A 132 31.03 -5.40 -10.38
C PHE A 132 31.20 -4.00 -11.00
N SER A 133 30.97 -3.92 -12.30
CA SER A 133 30.78 -2.68 -13.05
C SER A 133 29.39 -2.72 -13.67
N TRP A 134 28.72 -1.57 -13.77
CA TRP A 134 27.45 -1.47 -14.46
C TRP A 134 27.54 -2.01 -15.89
N GLN A 135 28.67 -1.83 -16.58
CA GLN A 135 28.85 -2.36 -17.94
C GLN A 135 28.70 -3.89 -18.01
N ASN A 136 28.92 -4.60 -16.90
CA ASN A 136 28.83 -6.04 -16.84
C ASN A 136 27.39 -6.56 -16.98
N ILE A 137 26.37 -5.68 -16.92
CA ILE A 137 24.98 -6.09 -17.17
C ILE A 137 24.62 -6.12 -18.65
N LYS A 138 25.44 -5.51 -19.52
CA LYS A 138 25.18 -5.50 -20.97
C LYS A 138 25.13 -6.92 -21.54
N GLY A 139 24.15 -7.18 -22.38
CA GLY A 139 23.84 -8.49 -22.96
C GLY A 139 23.25 -9.50 -21.96
N LYS A 140 23.10 -9.16 -20.68
CA LYS A 140 22.49 -10.07 -19.69
C LYS A 140 20.97 -10.04 -19.81
N LYS A 141 20.37 -11.20 -19.50
CA LYS A 141 18.93 -11.34 -19.26
C LYS A 141 18.64 -11.00 -17.80
N ILE A 142 17.85 -9.95 -17.58
CA ILE A 142 17.59 -9.38 -16.25
C ILE A 142 16.09 -9.47 -15.98
N ILE A 143 15.72 -9.87 -14.75
CA ILE A 143 14.33 -9.82 -14.32
C ILE A 143 14.11 -8.42 -13.72
N GLY A 144 13.26 -7.64 -14.38
CA GLY A 144 12.86 -6.30 -13.96
C GLY A 144 11.50 -6.30 -13.26
N GLY A 145 11.06 -5.11 -12.86
CA GLY A 145 9.72 -4.86 -12.35
C GLY A 145 8.71 -4.60 -13.48
N ARG A 146 7.46 -4.31 -13.09
CA ARG A 146 6.42 -3.89 -14.04
C ARG A 146 6.85 -2.58 -14.73
N PRO A 147 6.69 -2.44 -16.06
CA PRO A 147 6.96 -1.18 -16.76
C PRO A 147 6.11 -0.05 -16.18
N GLY A 148 6.74 1.08 -15.84
CA GLY A 148 6.08 2.20 -15.17
C GLY A 148 5.84 2.01 -13.67
N GLY A 149 6.31 0.92 -13.05
CA GLY A 149 6.40 0.85 -11.59
C GLY A 149 7.69 1.53 -11.10
N VAL A 150 7.67 2.13 -9.90
CA VAL A 150 8.87 2.78 -9.33
C VAL A 150 10.13 1.91 -9.34
N PRO A 151 10.11 0.61 -8.96
CA PRO A 151 11.32 -0.22 -8.99
C PRO A 151 11.95 -0.34 -10.38
N GLU A 152 11.12 -0.51 -11.42
CA GLU A 152 11.61 -0.60 -12.80
C GLU A 152 12.12 0.75 -13.30
N MET A 153 11.39 1.84 -13.04
CA MET A 153 11.82 3.18 -13.42
C MET A 153 13.12 3.59 -12.73
N ALA A 154 13.30 3.24 -11.45
CA ALA A 154 14.52 3.49 -10.70
C ALA A 154 15.69 2.67 -11.26
N PHE A 155 15.46 1.40 -11.62
CA PHE A 155 16.49 0.56 -12.23
C PHE A 155 16.89 1.09 -13.61
N GLU A 156 15.93 1.40 -14.48
CA GLU A 156 16.20 2.03 -15.78
C GLU A 156 16.92 3.36 -15.64
N TYR A 157 16.58 4.17 -14.64
CA TYR A 157 17.25 5.43 -14.35
C TYR A 157 18.71 5.18 -13.96
N ALA A 158 18.97 4.24 -13.06
CA ALA A 158 20.32 3.86 -12.66
C ALA A 158 21.15 3.33 -13.86
N MET A 159 20.53 2.56 -14.76
CA MET A 159 21.17 2.12 -16.00
C MET A 159 21.54 3.30 -16.91
N LYS A 160 20.62 4.24 -17.12
CA LYS A 160 20.85 5.45 -17.94
C LYS A 160 21.98 6.32 -17.36
N GLN A 161 22.03 6.48 -16.04
CA GLN A 161 23.14 7.19 -15.35
C GLN A 161 24.51 6.52 -15.59
N ASN A 162 24.52 5.24 -15.95
CA ASN A 162 25.73 4.47 -16.22
C ASN A 162 25.95 4.21 -17.72
N ASN A 163 25.33 4.99 -18.61
CA ASN A 163 25.45 4.86 -20.07
C ASN A 163 25.05 3.46 -20.59
N ILE A 164 23.96 2.93 -20.04
CA ILE A 164 23.36 1.67 -20.46
C ILE A 164 21.93 1.96 -20.91
N ASN A 165 21.62 1.58 -22.13
CA ASN A 165 20.26 1.70 -22.67
C ASN A 165 19.43 0.48 -22.24
N PRO A 166 18.39 0.64 -21.39
CA PRO A 166 17.59 -0.48 -20.91
C PRO A 166 16.85 -1.24 -22.02
N LYS A 167 16.64 -0.62 -23.19
CA LYS A 167 15.91 -1.23 -24.31
C LYS A 167 16.78 -2.04 -25.26
N THR A 168 18.07 -1.70 -25.37
CA THR A 168 18.96 -2.29 -26.39
C THR A 168 20.14 -3.02 -25.81
N ASP A 169 20.61 -2.62 -24.62
CA ASP A 169 21.84 -3.16 -24.06
C ASP A 169 21.58 -4.35 -23.14
N VAL A 170 20.32 -4.66 -22.78
CA VAL A 170 19.95 -5.81 -21.93
C VAL A 170 18.70 -6.51 -22.46
N ASP A 171 18.51 -7.78 -22.08
CA ASP A 171 17.26 -8.52 -22.29
C ASP A 171 16.40 -8.43 -21.02
N MET A 172 15.55 -7.41 -20.94
CA MET A 172 14.69 -7.17 -19.77
C MET A 172 13.46 -8.07 -19.79
N VAL A 173 13.20 -8.74 -18.66
CA VAL A 173 12.00 -9.55 -18.43
C VAL A 173 11.15 -8.85 -17.39
N THR A 174 10.07 -8.21 -17.84
CA THR A 174 9.18 -7.37 -17.01
C THR A 174 7.76 -7.95 -16.85
N ASN A 175 7.53 -9.14 -17.38
CA ASN A 175 6.24 -9.82 -17.41
C ASN A 175 6.10 -10.93 -16.35
N ILE A 176 6.91 -10.87 -15.29
CA ILE A 176 6.84 -11.80 -14.15
C ILE A 176 6.09 -11.10 -13.03
N ASP A 177 5.12 -11.79 -12.42
CA ASP A 177 4.44 -11.28 -11.24
C ASP A 177 5.45 -11.02 -10.12
N PHE A 178 5.30 -9.91 -9.41
CA PHE A 178 6.25 -9.49 -8.37
C PHE A 178 6.50 -10.59 -7.32
N ALA A 179 5.47 -11.33 -6.92
CA ALA A 179 5.60 -12.42 -5.95
C ALA A 179 6.36 -13.64 -6.51
N ALA A 180 6.42 -13.78 -7.85
CA ALA A 180 7.10 -14.88 -8.53
C ALA A 180 8.57 -14.56 -8.90
N THR A 181 9.02 -13.30 -8.77
CA THR A 181 10.36 -12.85 -9.18
C THR A 181 11.48 -13.67 -8.54
N ALA A 182 11.40 -13.94 -7.22
CA ALA A 182 12.41 -14.72 -6.51
C ALA A 182 12.48 -16.18 -7.04
N GLY A 183 11.32 -16.84 -7.18
CA GLY A 183 11.26 -18.20 -7.72
C GLY A 183 11.73 -18.28 -9.18
N ALA A 184 11.42 -17.27 -10.00
CA ALA A 184 11.89 -17.18 -11.37
C ALA A 184 13.42 -16.99 -11.45
N PHE A 185 13.98 -16.19 -10.54
CA PHE A 185 15.42 -15.99 -10.44
C PHE A 185 16.16 -17.30 -10.11
N GLU A 186 15.64 -18.08 -9.15
CA GLU A 186 16.18 -19.38 -8.73
C GLU A 186 16.03 -20.47 -9.80
N CYS A 187 14.87 -20.62 -10.45
CA CYS A 187 14.59 -21.73 -11.36
C CYS A 187 15.55 -21.81 -12.56
N TYR A 188 16.10 -20.69 -13.01
CA TYR A 188 17.10 -20.66 -14.07
C TYR A 188 18.39 -21.43 -13.69
N ILE A 189 18.73 -21.51 -12.39
CA ILE A 189 19.89 -22.25 -11.89
C ILE A 189 19.70 -23.76 -12.13
N LYS A 190 18.51 -24.30 -11.86
CA LYS A 190 18.21 -25.73 -12.04
C LYS A 190 18.31 -26.16 -13.51
N LYS A 191 17.75 -25.38 -14.45
CA LYS A 191 17.83 -25.74 -15.88
C LYS A 191 19.26 -25.85 -16.40
N ARG A 192 20.21 -25.04 -15.90
CA ARG A 192 21.62 -25.09 -16.34
C ARG A 192 22.41 -26.24 -15.69
N LEU A 193 22.12 -26.59 -14.43
CA LEU A 193 22.66 -27.76 -13.74
C LEU A 193 22.20 -29.07 -14.42
N PHE A 194 20.90 -29.21 -14.71
CA PHE A 194 20.38 -30.40 -15.40
C PHE A 194 20.82 -30.48 -16.87
N ARG A 195 21.06 -29.35 -17.56
CA ARG A 195 21.66 -29.36 -18.90
C ARG A 195 23.11 -29.82 -18.91
N ARG A 196 23.86 -29.57 -17.82
CA ARG A 196 25.23 -30.10 -17.63
C ARG A 196 25.26 -31.57 -17.21
N MET A 197 24.15 -32.11 -16.70
CA MET A 197 24.03 -33.52 -16.31
C MET A 197 23.47 -34.43 -17.43
N LYS A 198 23.07 -33.88 -18.59
CA LYS A 198 22.72 -34.67 -19.78
C LYS A 198 23.93 -34.86 -20.70
N VAL A 199 24.97 -35.49 -20.18
CA VAL A 199 26.01 -36.17 -20.96
C VAL A 199 26.41 -37.41 -20.17
N TRP A 200 25.51 -38.39 -20.10
CA TRP A 200 25.77 -39.83 -19.94
C TRP A 200 24.55 -40.55 -20.54
#